data_AF-A0A6H1WAF5-F1
#
_entry.id   AF-A0A6H1WAF5-F1
#
_cell.length_a   1.000
_cell.length_b   1.000
_cell.length_c   1.000
_cell.angle_alpha   90.00
_cell.angle_beta   90.00
_cell.angle_gamma   90.00
#
_symmetry.space_group_name_H-M   'P 1'
#
loop_
_entity.id
_entity.type
_entity.pdbx_description
1 polymer ?
#
loop_
_entity_poly.entity_id
_entity_poly.type
_entity_poly.pdbx_seq_one_letter_code
_entity_poly.pdbx_strand_id
1 'polypeptide(L)'
;MTTLAVGVILSVMVPTTATAAERPIAGSPTEALGIHADLSAPEIQAQVRQLEEFAEQIADASSRSGGVLVFDYARAVASGVPDGLVRDYATGVILGSGRVEAAPADFHIDARGLSSSMLERGSCRGQNSWWIDIWGNHIRMDSCITARVVIALTGGAGAAAIAAILTSLAGAVFAGGAVALGGALAGYSAWSMDQCSKNGTGIEAAMAGFVCWAQ
;
A
#
# COMPACT_ATOMS: atom_id res chain seq x y z
N MET A 1 60.09 -15.41 49.74
CA MET A 1 59.28 -15.13 50.96
C MET A 1 58.38 -13.95 50.61
N THR A 2 57.16 -14.25 50.14
CA THR A 2 55.89 -14.17 50.91
C THR A 2 55.20 -12.82 50.60
N THR A 3 54.23 -12.79 49.67
CA THR A 3 52.78 -12.49 49.89
C THR A 3 52.55 -11.09 50.49
N LEU A 4 51.80 -10.17 49.86
CA LEU A 4 50.33 -10.14 49.86
C LEU A 4 49.79 -9.19 48.77
N ALA A 5 48.89 -9.72 47.94
CA ALA A 5 47.95 -8.93 47.15
C ALA A 5 46.68 -8.72 47.99
N VAL A 6 46.22 -7.47 48.12
CA VAL A 6 44.92 -7.14 48.70
C VAL A 6 43.99 -6.77 47.54
N GLY A 7 43.02 -7.63 47.27
CA GLY A 7 41.99 -7.45 46.26
C GLY A 7 40.91 -6.48 46.74
N VAL A 8 40.53 -5.55 45.86
CA VAL A 8 39.32 -4.73 46.00
C VAL A 8 38.21 -5.43 45.23
N ILE A 9 37.18 -5.90 45.93
CA ILE A 9 35.97 -6.46 45.33
C ILE A 9 35.01 -5.30 45.10
N LEU A 10 34.83 -4.92 43.83
CA LEU A 10 33.78 -3.98 43.42
C LEU A 10 32.53 -4.79 43.06
N SER A 11 31.50 -4.73 43.92
CA SER A 11 30.19 -5.31 43.64
C SER A 11 29.45 -4.44 42.62
N VAL A 12 29.28 -4.93 41.40
CA VAL A 12 28.41 -4.33 40.39
C VAL A 12 27.02 -4.97 40.54
N MET A 13 26.03 -4.18 40.96
CA MET A 13 24.63 -4.58 40.91
C MET A 13 24.16 -4.65 39.45
N VAL A 14 23.71 -5.83 39.03
CA VAL A 14 23.06 -6.05 37.73
C VAL A 14 21.57 -5.70 37.87
N PRO A 15 20.97 -4.86 37.00
CA PRO A 15 19.54 -4.65 37.02
C PRO A 15 18.81 -5.93 36.55
N THR A 16 17.85 -6.36 37.35
CA THR A 16 16.96 -7.49 37.06
C THR A 16 16.01 -7.08 35.94
N THR A 17 16.16 -7.65 34.75
CA THR A 17 15.15 -7.54 33.69
C THR A 17 13.92 -8.35 34.08
N ALA A 18 12.78 -7.68 34.21
CA ALA A 18 11.48 -8.31 34.40
C ALA A 18 11.18 -9.27 33.23
N THR A 19 11.04 -10.55 33.55
CA THR A 19 10.59 -11.59 32.61
C THR A 19 9.09 -11.37 32.38
N ALA A 20 8.74 -10.74 31.25
CA ALA A 20 7.37 -10.79 30.76
C ALA A 20 7.09 -12.24 30.33
N ALA A 21 6.16 -12.90 31.04
CA ALA A 21 5.68 -14.21 30.68
C ALA A 21 4.93 -14.14 29.34
N GLU A 22 5.62 -14.52 28.28
CA GLU A 22 5.06 -14.67 26.94
C GLU A 22 4.10 -15.88 26.96
N ARG A 23 2.80 -15.60 26.80
CA ARG A 23 1.80 -16.65 26.63
C ARG A 23 2.09 -17.38 25.30
N PRO A 24 2.12 -18.72 25.27
CA PRO A 24 2.27 -19.43 24.01
C PRO A 24 1.00 -19.25 23.19
N ILE A 25 1.08 -18.49 22.10
CA ILE A 25 0.09 -18.56 21.02
C ILE A 25 0.39 -19.86 20.28
N ALA A 26 -0.34 -20.92 20.63
CA ALA A 26 -0.35 -22.16 19.89
C ALA A 26 -1.07 -21.91 18.55
N GLY A 27 -0.26 -21.72 17.50
CA GLY A 27 -0.67 -21.64 16.11
C GLY A 27 0.57 -21.39 15.26
N SER A 28 0.77 -22.19 14.23
CA SER A 28 1.82 -21.97 13.22
C SER A 28 1.73 -20.52 12.71
N PRO A 29 2.83 -19.74 12.64
CA PRO A 29 2.80 -18.37 12.09
C PRO A 29 2.22 -18.31 10.67
N THR A 30 2.21 -19.43 9.97
CA THR A 30 1.69 -19.65 8.62
C THR A 30 0.16 -19.78 8.54
N GLU A 31 -0.54 -20.18 9.62
CA GLU A 31 -2.01 -20.35 9.60
C GLU A 31 -2.77 -19.10 10.07
N ALA A 32 -2.10 -18.17 10.77
CA ALA A 32 -2.66 -16.88 11.16
C ALA A 32 -2.56 -15.79 10.06
N LEU A 33 -1.79 -16.06 8.99
CA LEU A 33 -1.57 -15.17 7.84
C LEU A 33 -1.96 -15.92 6.56
N GLY A 34 -3.24 -16.22 6.40
CA GLY A 34 -3.80 -16.81 5.18
C GLY A 34 -3.81 -15.83 4.00
N ILE A 35 -2.66 -15.28 3.61
CA ILE A 35 -2.56 -14.31 2.52
C ILE A 35 -1.69 -14.88 1.39
N HIS A 36 -2.21 -15.92 0.73
CA HIS A 36 -2.01 -16.05 -0.70
C HIS A 36 -3.11 -15.21 -1.33
N ALA A 37 -2.81 -13.95 -1.59
CA ALA A 37 -3.73 -13.14 -2.35
C ALA A 37 -3.60 -13.64 -3.80
N ASP A 38 -4.63 -14.38 -4.21
CA ASP A 38 -4.72 -14.98 -5.53
C ASP A 38 -5.50 -14.02 -6.41
N LEU A 39 -4.97 -13.67 -7.57
CA LEU A 39 -5.71 -12.89 -8.57
C LEU A 39 -6.86 -13.70 -9.15
N SER A 40 -6.90 -15.01 -8.87
CA SER A 40 -8.04 -15.88 -9.07
C SER A 40 -9.12 -15.75 -7.99
N ALA A 41 -8.85 -15.05 -6.88
CA ALA A 41 -9.85 -14.79 -5.85
C ALA A 41 -11.06 -14.10 -6.49
N PRO A 42 -12.25 -14.73 -6.48
CA PRO A 42 -13.42 -14.22 -7.20
C PRO A 42 -13.80 -12.79 -6.79
N GLU A 43 -13.52 -12.42 -5.54
CA GLU A 43 -13.78 -11.09 -5.00
C GLU A 43 -12.91 -10.02 -5.65
N ILE A 44 -11.60 -10.27 -5.82
CA ILE A 44 -10.69 -9.33 -6.49
C ILE A 44 -11.06 -9.20 -7.96
N GLN A 45 -11.37 -10.32 -8.63
CA GLN A 45 -11.82 -10.29 -10.03
C GLN A 45 -13.13 -9.52 -10.21
N ALA A 46 -14.05 -9.62 -9.25
CA ALA A 46 -15.29 -8.86 -9.27
C ALA A 46 -15.02 -7.36 -9.10
N GLN A 47 -14.15 -6.97 -8.16
CA GLN A 47 -13.75 -5.56 -7.98
C GLN A 47 -13.08 -4.99 -9.24
N VAL A 48 -12.17 -5.76 -9.87
CA VAL A 48 -11.51 -5.34 -11.11
C VAL A 48 -12.51 -5.15 -12.23
N ARG A 49 -13.40 -6.12 -12.44
CA ARG A 49 -14.43 -6.03 -13.47
C ARG A 49 -15.34 -4.83 -13.27
N GLN A 50 -15.75 -4.57 -12.02
CA GLN A 50 -16.54 -3.41 -11.68
C GLN A 50 -15.77 -2.11 -11.95
N LEU A 51 -14.49 -2.06 -11.59
CA LEU A 51 -13.64 -0.91 -11.86
C LEU A 51 -13.44 -0.67 -13.37
N GLU A 52 -13.27 -1.73 -14.16
CA GLU A 52 -13.19 -1.67 -15.63
C GLU A 52 -14.50 -1.16 -16.25
N GLU A 53 -15.65 -1.66 -15.77
CA GLU A 53 -16.98 -1.24 -16.21
C GLU A 53 -17.21 0.27 -16.01
N PHE A 54 -16.68 0.83 -14.92
CA PHE A 54 -16.86 2.25 -14.56
C PHE A 54 -15.63 3.13 -14.84
N ALA A 55 -14.62 2.62 -15.55
CA ALA A 55 -13.34 3.31 -15.72
C ALA A 55 -13.49 4.66 -16.44
N GLU A 56 -14.34 4.72 -17.46
CA GLU A 56 -14.58 5.95 -18.23
C GLU A 56 -15.26 7.03 -17.37
N GLN A 57 -16.27 6.66 -16.58
CA GLN A 57 -16.99 7.58 -15.69
C GLN A 57 -16.07 8.11 -14.57
N ILE A 58 -15.21 7.24 -14.03
CA ILE A 58 -14.21 7.63 -13.02
C ILE A 58 -13.17 8.58 -13.64
N ALA A 59 -12.72 8.29 -14.87
CA ALA A 59 -11.78 9.14 -15.60
C ALA A 59 -12.40 10.52 -15.90
N ASP A 60 -13.66 10.57 -16.34
CA ASP A 60 -14.41 11.81 -16.61
C ASP A 60 -14.62 12.65 -15.35
N ALA A 61 -14.80 12.01 -14.20
CA ALA A 61 -14.87 12.66 -12.90
C ALA A 61 -13.49 13.07 -12.34
N SER A 62 -12.42 12.71 -13.02
CA SER A 62 -11.04 12.99 -12.61
C SER A 62 -10.42 14.10 -13.47
N SER A 63 -9.62 14.95 -12.85
CA SER A 63 -8.84 15.97 -13.55
C SER A 63 -7.49 16.18 -12.86
N ARG A 64 -6.61 16.97 -13.48
CA ARG A 64 -5.36 17.39 -12.83
C ARG A 64 -5.35 18.90 -12.64
N SER A 65 -5.01 19.33 -11.43
CA SER A 65 -4.80 20.73 -11.09
C SER A 65 -3.51 20.87 -10.29
N GLY A 66 -2.56 21.66 -10.79
CA GLY A 66 -1.25 21.84 -10.14
C GLY A 66 -0.43 20.54 -10.01
N GLY A 67 -0.61 19.59 -10.93
CA GLY A 67 0.05 18.26 -10.88
C GLY A 67 -0.63 17.25 -9.96
N VAL A 68 -1.64 17.66 -9.20
CA VAL A 68 -2.39 16.82 -8.27
C VAL A 68 -3.65 16.27 -8.94
N LEU A 69 -3.97 15.00 -8.70
CA LEU A 69 -5.24 14.41 -9.13
C LEU A 69 -6.39 15.01 -8.33
N VAL A 70 -7.40 15.52 -9.02
CA VAL A 70 -8.63 16.04 -8.43
C VAL A 70 -9.77 15.12 -8.86
N PHE A 71 -10.50 14.57 -7.92
CA PHE A 71 -11.64 13.67 -8.16
C PHE A 71 -12.94 14.29 -7.67
N ASP A 72 -13.91 14.46 -8.55
CA ASP A 72 -15.25 14.95 -8.23
C ASP A 72 -16.17 13.78 -7.87
N TYR A 73 -16.40 13.61 -6.57
CA TYR A 73 -17.19 12.52 -6.01
C TYR A 73 -18.63 12.55 -6.53
N ALA A 74 -19.27 13.72 -6.46
CA ALA A 74 -20.68 13.87 -6.84
C ALA A 74 -20.89 13.62 -8.33
N ARG A 75 -19.95 14.05 -9.18
CA ARG A 75 -19.99 13.78 -10.61
C ARG A 75 -19.88 12.28 -10.91
N ALA A 76 -18.97 11.55 -10.26
CA ALA A 76 -18.85 10.11 -10.46
C ALA A 76 -20.16 9.37 -10.09
N VAL A 77 -20.77 9.71 -8.95
CA VAL A 77 -22.07 9.14 -8.55
C VAL A 77 -23.17 9.50 -9.55
N ALA A 78 -23.24 10.75 -10.00
CA ALA A 78 -24.22 11.19 -11.00
C ALA A 78 -24.07 10.47 -12.35
N SER A 79 -22.85 10.04 -12.69
CA SER A 79 -22.55 9.21 -13.87
C SER A 79 -22.89 7.73 -13.69
N GLY A 80 -23.46 7.33 -12.54
CA GLY A 80 -23.92 5.97 -12.29
C GLY A 80 -22.88 5.05 -11.65
N VAL A 81 -21.72 5.57 -11.24
CA VAL A 81 -20.71 4.77 -10.53
C VAL A 81 -21.24 4.40 -9.14
N PRO A 82 -21.21 3.11 -8.73
CA PRO A 82 -21.70 2.68 -7.43
C PRO A 82 -20.99 3.40 -6.27
N ASP A 83 -21.74 3.85 -5.26
CA ASP A 83 -21.19 4.66 -4.14
C ASP A 83 -19.99 4.00 -3.46
N GLY A 84 -20.04 2.68 -3.22
CA GLY A 84 -18.91 1.95 -2.63
C GLY A 84 -17.62 2.03 -3.46
N LEU A 85 -17.73 1.99 -4.79
CA LEU A 85 -16.59 2.12 -5.71
C LEU A 85 -16.06 3.56 -5.72
N VAL A 86 -16.96 4.56 -5.69
CA VAL A 86 -16.59 5.98 -5.60
C VAL A 86 -15.86 6.28 -4.28
N ARG A 87 -16.36 5.74 -3.15
CA ARG A 87 -15.70 5.88 -1.84
C ARG A 87 -14.31 5.26 -1.80
N ASP A 88 -14.17 4.04 -2.34
CA ASP A 88 -12.88 3.35 -2.39
C ASP A 88 -11.89 4.13 -3.28
N TYR A 89 -12.31 4.54 -4.48
CA TYR A 89 -11.49 5.38 -5.36
C TYR A 89 -11.10 6.70 -4.69
N ALA A 90 -12.05 7.43 -4.10
CA ALA A 90 -11.80 8.69 -3.39
C ALA A 90 -10.82 8.52 -2.21
N THR A 91 -10.89 7.39 -1.50
CA THR A 91 -9.94 7.02 -0.45
C THR A 91 -8.53 6.92 -1.03
N GLY A 92 -8.38 6.18 -2.13
CA GLY A 92 -7.13 6.07 -2.85
C GLY A 92 -6.60 7.38 -3.42
N VAL A 93 -7.48 8.29 -3.85
CA VAL A 93 -7.08 9.64 -4.30
C VAL A 93 -6.40 10.39 -3.15
N ILE A 94 -7.00 10.42 -1.96
CA ILE A 94 -6.42 11.13 -0.80
C ILE A 94 -5.13 10.45 -0.32
N LEU A 95 -5.09 9.12 -0.27
CA LEU A 95 -3.86 8.36 -0.01
C LEU A 95 -2.80 8.69 -1.06
N GLY A 96 -3.19 8.85 -2.31
CA GLY A 96 -2.37 9.31 -3.43
C GLY A 96 -1.91 10.77 -3.35
N SER A 97 -2.23 11.50 -2.27
CA SER A 97 -2.05 12.96 -2.15
C SER A 97 -2.80 13.77 -3.20
N GLY A 98 -3.85 13.19 -3.77
CA GLY A 98 -4.87 13.86 -4.56
C GLY A 98 -5.81 14.71 -3.70
N ARG A 99 -6.79 15.30 -4.36
CA ARG A 99 -7.88 16.06 -3.74
C ARG A 99 -9.22 15.47 -4.16
N VAL A 100 -10.14 15.32 -3.22
CA VAL A 100 -11.52 14.93 -3.50
C VAL A 100 -12.42 16.15 -3.31
N GLU A 101 -13.27 16.42 -4.28
CA GLU A 101 -14.23 17.51 -4.31
C GLU A 101 -15.66 16.96 -4.27
N ALA A 102 -16.61 17.77 -3.80
CA ALA A 102 -18.03 17.41 -3.71
C ALA A 102 -18.33 16.08 -3.00
N ALA A 103 -17.47 15.65 -2.08
CA ALA A 103 -17.72 14.48 -1.23
C ALA A 103 -18.83 14.77 -0.21
N PRO A 104 -19.63 13.76 0.17
CA PRO A 104 -20.66 13.93 1.19
C PRO A 104 -20.04 14.21 2.57
N ALA A 105 -20.80 14.86 3.45
CA ALA A 105 -20.26 15.36 4.73
C ALA A 105 -19.77 14.26 5.68
N ASP A 106 -20.27 13.04 5.51
CA ASP A 106 -19.88 11.83 6.26
C ASP A 106 -18.66 11.11 5.65
N PHE A 107 -18.14 11.58 4.51
CA PHE A 107 -16.96 11.00 3.90
C PHE A 107 -15.72 11.36 4.72
N HIS A 108 -15.23 10.36 5.46
CA HIS A 108 -14.01 10.45 6.25
C HIS A 108 -13.12 9.25 5.95
N ILE A 109 -11.82 9.50 5.84
CA ILE A 109 -10.83 8.43 5.75
C ILE A 109 -10.32 8.15 7.15
N ASP A 110 -10.39 6.89 7.56
CA ASP A 110 -9.73 6.48 8.79
C ASP A 110 -8.22 6.50 8.56
N ALA A 111 -7.59 7.62 8.92
CA ALA A 111 -6.16 7.82 8.77
C ALA A 111 -5.33 7.07 9.84
N ARG A 112 -5.94 6.18 10.63
CA ARG A 112 -5.23 5.34 11.61
C ARG A 112 -4.18 4.48 10.89
N GLY A 113 -2.93 4.95 10.91
CA GLY A 113 -1.79 4.31 10.24
C GLY A 113 -1.04 5.21 9.27
N LEU A 114 -1.64 6.32 8.83
CA LEU A 114 -0.96 7.36 8.06
C LEU A 114 -0.14 8.24 8.99
N SER A 115 1.07 7.79 9.37
CA SER A 115 2.00 8.69 10.06
C SER A 115 2.37 9.85 9.14
N SER A 116 2.47 11.07 9.68
CA SER A 116 2.94 12.25 8.94
C SER A 116 4.32 12.02 8.31
N SER A 117 5.17 11.22 8.96
CA SER A 117 6.47 10.79 8.45
C SER A 117 6.41 9.92 7.18
N MET A 118 5.31 9.21 6.91
CA MET A 118 5.11 8.44 5.67
C MET A 118 4.55 9.30 4.52
N LEU A 119 3.91 10.41 4.86
CA LEU A 119 3.35 11.38 3.90
C LEU A 119 4.34 12.47 3.51
N GLU A 120 5.43 12.64 4.28
CA GLU A 120 6.51 13.54 3.93
C GLU A 120 7.19 13.06 2.63
N ARG A 121 7.12 13.91 1.60
CA ARG A 121 7.77 13.76 0.28
C ARG A 121 9.31 13.80 0.35
N GLY A 122 9.90 13.34 1.45
CA GLY A 122 11.33 13.33 1.72
C GLY A 122 12.06 12.34 0.83
N SER A 123 12.36 12.76 -0.39
CA SER A 123 13.10 12.03 -1.44
C SER A 123 12.57 10.62 -1.72
N CYS A 124 11.50 10.51 -2.52
CA CYS A 124 11.15 9.23 -3.14
C CYS A 124 12.37 8.68 -3.87
N ARG A 125 12.70 7.40 -3.64
CA ARG A 125 13.81 6.71 -4.27
C ARG A 125 13.28 5.55 -5.10
N GLY A 126 13.98 5.23 -6.18
CA GLY A 126 13.57 4.21 -7.14
C GLY A 126 12.96 4.80 -8.40
N GLN A 127 12.38 3.92 -9.22
CA GLN A 127 11.76 4.26 -10.48
C GLN A 127 10.29 3.84 -10.48
N ASN A 128 9.50 4.54 -11.29
CA ASN A 128 8.13 4.14 -11.63
C ASN A 128 8.11 3.68 -13.09
N SER A 129 7.69 2.45 -13.33
CA SER A 129 7.60 1.89 -14.68
C SER A 129 6.55 0.79 -14.73
N TRP A 130 5.91 0.63 -15.87
CA TRP A 130 5.07 -0.52 -16.19
C TRP A 130 5.51 -1.05 -17.55
N TRP A 131 5.67 -2.36 -17.64
CA TRP A 131 5.98 -3.03 -18.90
C TRP A 131 5.36 -4.42 -18.93
N ILE A 132 5.33 -4.98 -20.14
CA ILE A 132 4.88 -6.35 -20.39
C ILE A 132 6.05 -7.08 -21.04
N ASP A 133 6.41 -8.24 -20.51
CA ASP A 133 7.35 -9.16 -21.13
C ASP A 133 6.77 -10.59 -21.21
N ILE A 134 7.60 -11.57 -21.54
CA ILE A 134 7.16 -12.97 -21.71
C ILE A 134 6.60 -13.59 -20.42
N TRP A 135 6.92 -13.01 -19.26
CA TRP A 135 6.41 -13.41 -17.96
C TRP A 135 5.18 -12.62 -17.52
N GLY A 136 4.69 -11.68 -18.34
CA GLY A 136 3.43 -10.97 -18.11
C GLY A 136 3.61 -9.50 -17.77
N ASN A 137 2.74 -8.96 -16.91
CA ASN A 137 2.77 -7.55 -16.50
C ASN A 137 3.75 -7.36 -15.34
N HIS A 138 4.58 -6.33 -15.44
CA HIS A 138 5.52 -5.93 -14.41
C HIS A 138 5.31 -4.47 -14.03
N ILE A 139 5.53 -4.18 -12.75
CA ILE A 139 5.48 -2.82 -12.24
C ILE A 139 6.71 -2.53 -11.37
N ARG A 140 7.30 -1.36 -11.55
CA ARG A 140 8.20 -0.71 -10.59
C ARG A 140 7.46 0.42 -9.92
N MET A 141 7.49 0.43 -8.60
CA MET A 141 6.96 1.50 -7.77
C MET A 141 8.06 2.00 -6.86
N ASP A 142 8.35 3.29 -6.94
CA ASP A 142 9.30 3.94 -6.04
C ASP A 142 8.87 3.80 -4.57
N SER A 143 9.76 4.20 -3.65
CA SER A 143 9.53 4.10 -2.21
C SER A 143 8.27 4.83 -1.74
N CYS A 144 7.86 5.90 -2.41
CA CYS A 144 6.68 6.67 -2.05
C CYS A 144 5.40 5.97 -2.50
N ILE A 145 5.33 5.51 -3.74
CA ILE A 145 4.15 4.76 -4.22
C ILE A 145 4.01 3.47 -3.41
N THR A 146 5.10 2.74 -3.23
CA THR A 146 5.13 1.47 -2.48
C THR A 146 4.59 1.65 -1.06
N ALA A 147 5.08 2.64 -0.30
CA ALA A 147 4.63 2.87 1.07
C ALA A 147 3.11 3.12 1.14
N ARG A 148 2.56 3.86 0.17
CA ARG A 148 1.13 4.18 0.17
C ARG A 148 0.25 3.01 -0.24
N VAL A 149 0.71 2.19 -1.19
CA VAL A 149 0.02 0.95 -1.53
C VAL A 149 0.03 -0.03 -0.34
N VAL A 150 1.16 -0.17 0.36
CA VAL A 150 1.24 -1.00 1.58
C VAL A 150 0.28 -0.53 2.67
N ILE A 151 0.22 0.79 2.92
CA ILE A 151 -0.71 1.37 3.89
C ILE A 151 -2.16 1.12 3.47
N ALA A 152 -2.47 1.33 2.19
CA ALA A 152 -3.81 1.08 1.65
C ALA A 152 -4.22 -0.38 1.86
N LEU A 153 -3.37 -1.32 1.48
CA LEU A 153 -3.61 -2.76 1.65
C LEU A 153 -3.78 -3.15 3.12
N THR A 154 -2.98 -2.57 4.02
CA THR A 154 -3.10 -2.81 5.47
C THR A 154 -4.42 -2.26 6.02
N GLY A 155 -4.91 -1.15 5.46
CA GLY A 155 -6.22 -0.58 5.75
C GLY A 155 -7.39 -1.30 5.09
N GLY A 156 -7.15 -2.38 4.34
CA GLY A 156 -8.19 -3.14 3.62
C GLY A 156 -8.72 -2.43 2.37
N ALA A 157 -7.92 -1.54 1.77
CA ALA A 157 -8.30 -0.83 0.56
C ALA A 157 -8.50 -1.77 -0.63
N GLY A 158 -9.53 -1.50 -1.45
CA GLY A 158 -9.85 -2.29 -2.62
C GLY A 158 -9.01 -1.94 -3.85
N ALA A 159 -9.30 -2.63 -4.95
CA ALA A 159 -8.64 -2.39 -6.24
C ALA A 159 -8.79 -0.94 -6.73
N ALA A 160 -9.91 -0.28 -6.45
CA ALA A 160 -10.17 1.09 -6.91
C ALA A 160 -9.35 2.11 -6.13
N ALA A 161 -9.19 1.93 -4.82
CA ALA A 161 -8.28 2.74 -4.03
C ALA A 161 -6.83 2.62 -4.52
N ILE A 162 -6.35 1.40 -4.79
CA ILE A 162 -4.97 1.22 -5.27
C ILE A 162 -4.81 1.82 -6.67
N ALA A 163 -5.77 1.63 -7.57
CA ALA A 163 -5.78 2.28 -8.88
C ALA A 163 -5.72 3.81 -8.76
N ALA A 164 -6.46 4.40 -7.82
CA ALA A 164 -6.41 5.83 -7.56
C ALA A 164 -5.07 6.30 -6.99
N ILE A 165 -4.40 5.52 -6.12
CA ILE A 165 -3.05 5.82 -5.63
C ILE A 165 -2.06 5.85 -6.80
N LEU A 166 -2.08 4.82 -7.64
CA LEU A 166 -1.22 4.71 -8.83
C LEU A 166 -1.48 5.88 -9.79
N THR A 167 -2.74 6.20 -10.04
CA THR A 167 -3.14 7.34 -10.89
C THR A 167 -2.66 8.66 -10.31
N SER A 168 -2.79 8.85 -9.00
CA SER A 168 -2.40 10.10 -8.33
C SER A 168 -0.89 10.35 -8.40
N LEU A 169 -0.10 9.31 -8.14
CA LEU A 169 1.35 9.44 -7.94
C LEU A 169 2.18 9.26 -9.20
N ALA A 170 1.80 8.36 -10.09
CA ALA A 170 2.66 8.00 -11.22
C ALA A 170 2.39 8.81 -12.49
N GLY A 171 1.38 9.68 -12.50
CA GLY A 171 1.08 10.48 -13.66
C GLY A 171 0.69 9.62 -14.87
N ALA A 172 1.24 9.97 -16.04
CA ALA A 172 0.97 9.26 -17.29
C ALA A 172 1.53 7.81 -17.32
N VAL A 173 2.48 7.46 -16.44
CA VAL A 173 3.18 6.16 -16.47
C VAL A 173 2.22 4.99 -16.23
N PHE A 174 1.19 5.18 -15.39
CA PHE A 174 0.16 4.15 -15.14
C PHE A 174 -1.21 4.53 -15.70
N ALA A 175 -1.36 5.64 -16.43
CA ALA A 175 -2.68 6.13 -16.84
C ALA A 175 -3.48 5.12 -17.70
N GLY A 176 -2.81 4.29 -18.51
CA GLY A 176 -3.46 3.25 -19.31
C GLY A 176 -3.64 1.90 -18.60
N GLY A 177 -3.06 1.72 -17.41
CA GLY A 177 -2.99 0.42 -16.73
C GLY A 177 -3.37 0.45 -15.25
N ALA A 178 -3.70 1.61 -14.68
CA ALA A 178 -3.94 1.77 -13.24
C ALA A 178 -5.07 0.88 -12.71
N VAL A 179 -6.12 0.62 -13.51
CA VAL A 179 -7.21 -0.29 -13.16
C VAL A 179 -6.71 -1.73 -13.05
N ALA A 180 -6.04 -2.23 -14.08
CA ALA A 180 -5.47 -3.58 -14.09
C ALA A 180 -4.42 -3.77 -13.00
N LEU A 181 -3.54 -2.77 -12.81
CA LEU A 181 -2.51 -2.77 -11.77
C LEU A 181 -3.12 -2.66 -10.38
N GLY A 182 -4.19 -1.87 -10.20
CA GLY A 182 -4.90 -1.75 -8.94
C GLY A 182 -5.49 -3.08 -8.49
N GLY A 183 -6.10 -3.81 -9.43
CA GLY A 183 -6.54 -5.19 -9.22
C GLY A 183 -5.42 -6.14 -8.86
N ALA A 184 -4.36 -6.12 -9.66
CA ALA A 184 -3.21 -6.99 -9.50
C ALA A 184 -2.54 -6.80 -8.13
N LEU A 185 -2.36 -5.55 -7.70
CA LEU A 185 -1.78 -5.17 -6.42
C LEU A 185 -2.73 -5.34 -5.23
N ALA A 186 -4.06 -5.25 -5.41
CA ALA A 186 -5.03 -5.67 -4.39
C ALA A 186 -4.86 -7.17 -4.06
N GLY A 187 -4.40 -7.93 -5.05
CA GLY A 187 -3.96 -9.32 -4.91
C GLY A 187 -2.59 -9.49 -4.28
N TYR A 188 -1.90 -8.46 -3.79
CA TYR A 188 -0.64 -8.63 -3.05
C TYR A 188 -0.88 -8.52 -1.54
N SER A 189 -0.10 -9.27 -0.76
CA SER A 189 -0.08 -9.06 0.69
C SER A 189 0.73 -7.81 1.03
N ALA A 190 0.16 -6.93 1.86
CA ALA A 190 0.85 -5.73 2.35
C ALA A 190 2.23 -6.09 2.97
N TRP A 191 2.28 -7.22 3.68
CA TRP A 191 3.50 -7.73 4.30
C TRP A 191 4.58 -8.08 3.27
N SER A 192 4.23 -8.76 2.17
CA SER A 192 5.20 -9.13 1.13
C SER A 192 5.79 -7.87 0.49
N MET A 193 4.94 -6.91 0.14
CA MET A 193 5.38 -5.63 -0.43
C MET A 193 6.26 -4.85 0.55
N ASP A 194 5.91 -4.81 1.85
CA ASP A 194 6.74 -4.22 2.89
C ASP A 194 8.13 -4.87 2.96
N GLN A 195 8.20 -6.21 2.99
CA GLN A 195 9.47 -6.94 3.01
C GLN A 195 10.33 -6.65 1.78
N CYS A 196 9.73 -6.66 0.59
CA CYS A 196 10.42 -6.34 -0.67
C CYS A 196 10.95 -4.89 -0.69
N SER A 197 10.26 -3.97 -0.04
CA SER A 197 10.60 -2.54 -0.05
C SER A 197 11.74 -2.14 0.90
N LYS A 198 12.24 -3.06 1.74
CA LYS A 198 13.18 -2.76 2.84
C LYS A 198 14.51 -2.12 2.42
N ASN A 199 14.91 -2.18 1.15
CA ASN A 199 16.12 -1.48 0.68
C ASN A 199 15.91 0.05 0.57
N GLY A 200 14.67 0.53 0.69
CA GLY A 200 14.30 1.94 0.65
C GLY A 200 14.17 2.57 -0.74
N THR A 201 14.21 1.81 -1.84
CA THR A 201 13.98 2.29 -3.22
C THR A 201 12.62 1.85 -3.78
N GLY A 202 11.79 1.20 -2.96
CA GLY A 202 10.49 0.68 -3.40
C GLY A 202 10.59 -0.76 -3.88
N ILE A 203 9.68 -1.17 -4.76
CA ILE A 203 9.60 -2.55 -5.24
C ILE A 203 9.51 -2.64 -6.75
N GLU A 204 9.92 -3.79 -7.27
CA GLU A 204 9.51 -4.30 -8.55
C GLU A 204 8.69 -5.58 -8.32
N ALA A 205 7.59 -5.73 -9.06
CA ALA A 205 6.67 -6.84 -8.89
C ALA A 205 6.21 -7.40 -10.24
N ALA A 206 6.24 -8.72 -10.37
CA ALA A 206 5.64 -9.46 -11.48
C ALA A 206 4.22 -9.87 -11.10
N MET A 207 3.23 -9.44 -11.88
CA MET A 207 1.83 -9.76 -11.59
C MET A 207 1.50 -11.23 -11.89
N ALA A 208 2.32 -11.92 -12.70
CA ALA A 208 2.25 -13.36 -12.86
C ALA A 208 3.06 -14.06 -11.75
N GLY A 209 2.37 -14.54 -10.71
CA GLY A 209 2.97 -15.42 -9.70
C GLY A 209 3.40 -14.75 -8.39
N PHE A 210 2.96 -13.51 -8.12
CA PHE A 210 3.14 -12.83 -6.83
C PHE A 210 4.60 -12.70 -6.36
N VAL A 211 5.52 -12.49 -7.29
CA VAL A 211 6.92 -12.31 -6.98
C VAL A 211 7.22 -10.81 -6.93
N CYS A 212 7.69 -10.33 -5.78
CA CYS A 212 8.27 -9.00 -5.64
C CYS A 212 9.74 -9.06 -5.25
N TRP A 213 10.47 -8.02 -5.61
CA TRP A 213 11.86 -7.79 -5.22
C TRP A 213 12.08 -6.30 -4.94
N ALA A 214 13.17 -6.02 -4.25
CA ALA A 214 13.64 -4.67 -4.05
C ALA A 214 14.21 -4.12 -5.37
N GLN A 215 14.06 -2.82 -5.64
CA GLN A 215 14.64 -2.18 -6.83
C GLN A 215 16.13 -1.89 -6.70
#